data_AF-A0A1V5JL51-F1
#
_entry.id   AF-A0A1V5JL51-F1
#
_cell.length_a   1.000
_cell.length_b   1.000
_cell.length_c   1.000
_cell.angle_alpha   90.00
_cell.angle_beta   90.00
_cell.angle_gamma   90.00
#
_symmetry.space_group_name_H-M   'P 1'
#
loop_
_entity.id
_entity.type
_entity.pdbx_description
1 polymer ?
#
loop_
_entity_poly.entity_id
_entity_poly.type
_entity_poly.pdbx_seq_one_letter_code
_entity_poly.pdbx_strand_id
1 'polypeptide(L)' 'MRDAQDEFKRKETSLMQPVYKDLDAIITKYAEDHKIDLVLNKNNPGVIHASARMDITAEILKEFDGSHKPKDK' A
#
# COMPACT_ATOMS: atom_id res chain seq x y z
N MET A 1 -27.87 -1.68 16.09
CA MET A 1 -26.98 -0.58 15.64
C MET A 1 -25.51 -0.96 15.65
N ARG A 2 -24.96 -1.59 16.71
CA ARG A 2 -23.56 -2.08 16.71
C ARG A 2 -23.29 -3.12 15.61
N ASP A 3 -24.18 -4.10 15.43
CA ASP A 3 -23.97 -5.15 14.43
C ASP A 3 -23.87 -4.63 12.99
N ALA A 4 -24.69 -3.64 12.63
CA ALA A 4 -24.64 -3.01 11.31
C ALA A 4 -23.34 -2.21 11.08
N GLN A 5 -22.80 -1.56 12.13
CA GLN A 5 -21.51 -0.87 12.04
C GLN A 5 -20.35 -1.86 11.92
N ASP A 6 -20.41 -2.98 12.65
CA ASP A 6 -19.39 -4.02 12.59
C ASP A 6 -19.42 -4.78 11.25
N GLU A 7 -20.61 -5.03 10.70
CA GLU A 7 -20.78 -5.58 9.36
C GLU A 7 -20.24 -4.65 8.28
N PHE A 8 -20.50 -3.34 8.40
CA PHE A 8 -19.95 -2.35 7.49
C PHE A 8 -18.42 -2.35 7.49
N LYS A 9 -17.79 -2.31 8.67
CA LYS A 9 -16.32 -2.38 8.80
C LYS A 9 -15.72 -3.66 8.24
N ARG A 10 -16.37 -4.81 8.48
CA ARG A 10 -15.93 -6.11 7.93
C ARG A 10 -15.95 -6.09 6.41
N LYS A 11 -17.03 -5.53 5.83
CA LYS A 11 -17.19 -5.44 4.39
C LYS A 11 -16.18 -4.49 3.76
N GLU A 12 -15.98 -3.32 4.35
CA GLU A 12 -14.93 -2.37 3.96
C GLU A 12 -13.54 -3.04 3.99
N THR A 13 -13.22 -3.74 5.08
CA THR A 13 -11.96 -4.47 5.21
C THR A 13 -11.81 -5.55 4.14
N SER A 14 -12.85 -6.35 3.88
CA SER A 14 -12.81 -7.39 2.84
C SER A 14 -12.62 -6.84 1.43
N LEU A 15 -13.16 -5.65 1.15
CA LEU A 15 -13.01 -4.99 -0.14
C LEU A 15 -11.60 -4.43 -0.33
N MET A 16 -10.96 -3.99 0.77
CA MET A 16 -9.60 -3.45 0.74
C MET A 16 -8.50 -4.53 0.77
N GLN A 17 -8.79 -5.73 1.27
CA GLN A 17 -7.82 -6.83 1.37
C GLN A 17 -7.09 -7.14 0.04
N PRO A 18 -7.76 -7.25 -1.13
CA PRO A 18 -7.08 -7.44 -2.41
C PRO A 18 -6.09 -6.31 -2.73
N VAL A 19 -6.51 -5.05 -2.52
CA VAL A 19 -5.67 -3.87 -2.76
C VAL A 19 -4.41 -3.90 -1.90
N TYR A 20 -4.54 -4.27 -0.62
CA TYR A 20 -3.38 -4.41 0.27
C TYR A 20 -2.42 -5.50 -0.20
N LYS A 21 -2.94 -6.63 -0.66
CA LYS A 21 -2.12 -7.73 -1.17
C LYS A 21 -1.34 -7.32 -2.42
N ASP A 22 -1.97 -6.57 -3.32
CA ASP A 22 -1.31 -6.08 -4.54
C ASP A 22 -0.23 -5.05 -4.19
N LEU A 23 -0.49 -4.15 -3.24
CA LEU A 23 0.51 -3.22 -2.73
C LEU A 23 1.69 -3.93 -2.06
N ASP A 24 1.45 -4.96 -1.24
CA ASP A 24 2.53 -5.75 -0.62
C ASP A 24 3.44 -6.35 -1.70
N ALA A 25 2.86 -6.95 -2.74
CA ALA A 25 3.64 -7.53 -3.83
C ALA A 25 4.48 -6.49 -4.59
N ILE A 26 3.89 -5.31 -4.87
CA ILE A 26 4.58 -4.21 -5.56
C ILE A 26 5.73 -3.67 -4.69
N ILE A 27 5.47 -3.43 -3.39
CA ILE A 27 6.48 -2.91 -2.45
C ILE A 27 7.64 -3.91 -2.31
N THR A 28 7.34 -5.20 -2.14
CA THR A 28 8.38 -6.23 -2.06
C THR A 28 9.22 -6.28 -3.33
N LYS A 29 8.58 -6.28 -4.51
CA LYS A 29 9.29 -6.29 -5.79
C LYS A 29 10.18 -5.07 -5.95
N TYR A 30 9.66 -3.87 -5.68
CA TYR A 30 10.43 -2.64 -5.74
C TYR A 30 11.63 -2.67 -4.78
N ALA A 31 11.43 -3.16 -3.57
CA ALA A 31 12.51 -3.29 -2.59
C ALA A 31 13.61 -4.25 -3.07
N GLU A 32 13.26 -5.40 -3.62
CA GLU A 32 14.21 -6.37 -4.19
C GLU A 32 14.98 -5.79 -5.37
N ASP A 33 14.27 -5.22 -6.36
CA ASP A 33 14.85 -4.66 -7.59
C ASP A 33 15.82 -3.51 -7.30
N HIS A 34 15.55 -2.74 -6.23
CA HIS A 34 16.35 -1.59 -5.82
C HIS A 34 17.30 -1.86 -4.64
N LYS A 35 17.41 -3.12 -4.18
CA LYS A 35 18.29 -3.54 -3.07
C LYS A 35 18.02 -2.75 -1.78
N ILE A 36 16.74 -2.57 -1.44
CA ILE A 36 16.27 -1.92 -0.22
C ILE A 36 16.03 -3.01 0.82
N ASP A 37 16.82 -3.01 1.89
CA ASP A 37 16.73 -4.04 2.92
C ASP A 37 15.57 -3.82 3.92
N LEU A 38 15.05 -2.59 4.02
CA LEU A 38 14.00 -2.23 4.97
C LEU A 38 13.09 -1.12 4.44
N VAL A 39 11.79 -1.37 4.44
CA VAL A 39 10.75 -0.37 4.16
C VAL A 39 9.97 -0.10 5.45
N LEU A 40 9.81 1.18 5.79
CA LEU A 40 9.09 1.61 6.99
C LEU A 40 7.89 2.47 6.61
N ASN A 41 6.77 2.26 7.29
CA ASN A 41 5.62 3.15 7.19
C ASN A 41 5.90 4.43 7.98
N LYS A 42 5.85 5.60 7.33
CA LYS A 42 6.06 6.91 7.95
C LYS A 42 5.07 7.25 9.07
N ASN A 43 3.90 6.61 9.08
CA ASN A 43 2.88 6.78 10.12
C ASN A 43 3.11 5.88 11.33
N ASN A 44 4.10 4.98 11.29
CA ASN A 44 4.47 4.17 12.42
C ASN A 44 5.05 5.08 13.52
N PRO A 45 4.57 5.03 14.78
CA PRO A 45 5.05 5.88 15.87
C PRO A 45 6.57 5.88 16.09
N GLY A 46 7.27 4.84 15.64
CA GLY A 46 8.74 4.77 15.69
C GLY A 46 9.47 5.65 14.66
N VAL A 47 8.77 6.21 13.66
CA VAL A 47 9.35 7.06 12.62
C VAL A 47 9.04 8.53 12.94
N ILE A 48 10.04 9.24 13.46
CA ILE A 48 9.92 10.67 13.80
C ILE A 48 10.19 11.56 12.58
N HIS A 49 11.16 11.17 11.74
CA HIS A 49 11.55 11.90 10.55
C HIS A 49 12.12 10.93 9.50
N ALA A 50 11.73 11.13 8.24
CA ALA A 50 12.35 10.50 7.09
C ALA A 50 12.55 11.58 6.01
N SER A 51 13.73 11.59 5.38
CA SER A 51 14.00 12.54 4.31
C SER A 51 13.19 12.18 3.06
N ALA A 52 12.66 13.18 2.35
CA ALA A 52 11.87 12.98 1.12
C ALA A 52 12.61 12.14 0.05
N ARG A 53 13.95 12.18 0.03
CA ARG A 53 14.79 11.36 -0.86
C ARG A 53 14.69 9.85 -0.63
N MET A 54 14.15 9.42 0.51
CA MET A 54 13.96 8.01 0.89
C MET A 54 12.51 7.57 0.75
N ASP A 55 11.58 8.50 0.49
CA ASP A 55 10.16 8.19 0.36
C ASP A 55 9.91 7.58 -1.03
N ILE A 56 9.51 6.31 -1.07
CA ILE A 56 9.24 5.56 -2.29
C ILE A 56 7.75 5.60 -2.70
N THR A 57 6.91 6.34 -1.97
CA THR A 57 5.45 6.29 -2.14
C THR A 57 5.03 6.63 -3.58
N ALA A 58 5.68 7.61 -4.22
CA ALA A 58 5.31 8.03 -5.56
C ALA A 58 5.61 6.95 -6.61
N GLU A 59 6.73 6.25 -6.46
CA GLU A 59 7.16 5.16 -7.33
C GLU A 59 6.21 3.97 -7.19
N ILE A 60 5.86 3.59 -5.95
CA ILE A 60 4.90 2.52 -5.68
C ILE A 60 3.52 2.85 -6.26
N LEU A 61 3.04 4.10 -6.10
CA LEU A 61 1.77 4.53 -6.69
C LEU A 61 1.79 4.41 -8.22
N LYS A 62 2.90 4.79 -8.87
CA LYS A 62 3.05 4.67 -10.32
C LYS A 62 2.97 3.21 -10.78
N GLU A 63 3.56 2.27 -10.05
CA GLU A 63 3.48 0.84 -10.37
C GLU A 63 2.08 0.27 -10.13
N PHE A 64 1.44 0.68 -9.03
CA PHE A 64 0.07 0.30 -8.72
C PHE A 64 -0.92 0.78 -9.79
N ASP A 65 -0.87 2.07 -10.14
CA ASP A 65 -1.72 2.64 -11.19
C ASP A 65 -1.46 1.99 -12.54
N GLY A 66 -0.20 1.66 -12.85
CA GLY A 66 0.17 0.97 -14.08
C GLY A 66 -0.41 -0.45 -14.21
N SER A 67 -0.48 -1.19 -13.10
CA SER A 67 -1.06 -2.54 -13.04
C SER A 67 -2.60 -2.54 -13.03
N HIS A 68 -3.21 -1.43 -12.61
CA HIS A 68 -4.66 -1.29 -12.45
C HIS A 68 -5.32 -0.35 -13.47
N LYS A 69 -4.58 0.13 -14.48
CA LYS A 69 -5.19 0.90 -15.57
C LYS A 69 -6.38 0.10 -16.13
N PRO A 70 -7.58 0.70 -16.25
CA PRO A 70 -8.64 0.10 -17.03
C PRO A 70 -8.06 -0.23 -18.40
N LYS A 71 -8.13 -1.48 -18.84
CA LYS A 71 -7.83 -1.79 -20.24
C LYS A 71 -8.84 -0.97 -21.05
N ASP A 72 -8.35 0.03 -21.77
CA ASP A 72 -9.15 0.81 -22.71
C ASP A 72 -9.92 -0.19 -23.59
N LYS A 73 -11.24 -0.07 -23.59
CA LYS A 73 -12.12 -0.77 -24.54
C LYS A 73 -12.09 -0.04 -25.87
#